data_AF-A0A838MTE8-F1
#
_entry.id   AF-A0A838MTE8-F1
#
_cell.length_a   1.000
_cell.length_b   1.000
_cell.length_c   1.000
_cell.angle_alpha   90.00
_cell.angle_beta   90.00
_cell.angle_gamma   90.00
#
_symmetry.space_group_name_H-M   'P 1'
#
loop_
_entity.id
_entity.type
_entity.pdbx_description
1 polymer ?
#
loop_
_entity_poly.entity_id
_entity_poly.type
_entity_poly.pdbx_seq_one_letter_code
_entity_poly.pdbx_strand_id
1 'polypeptide(L)'
;AKHRIFRNQEPGDVAILNADDSVISSWAAGLRAHVVLFSTERELDEGLFLRRETRELISRTREGERVLLRRDEMKLRGLHNVQNVLAAVAAGLACGASPEAMRETVRQFQPVEHRLELVAEIGGVEFYNDSKATNVDAAVKALEAFADAPGQVVLLLGGRGKNAPYAPLAALLEKKARALVLLGEDAARIESELKSHAPTTVRAADMRDAVRRAAALAQPGDIVLLAPACASFDMFDNFEHRGRVFKEEVGNLRF
;
A
#
# COMPACT_ATOMS: atom_id res chain seq x y z
N ALA A 1 -7.95 -16.26 11.45
CA ALA A 1 -7.75 -16.73 10.06
C ALA A 1 -6.26 -16.74 9.65
N LYS A 2 -5.53 -15.61 9.73
CA LYS A 2 -4.12 -15.50 9.29
C LYS A 2 -3.14 -16.47 9.97
N HIS A 3 -3.30 -16.74 11.26
CA HIS A 3 -2.49 -17.73 12.01
C HIS A 3 -2.44 -19.13 11.38
N ARG A 4 -3.45 -19.49 10.56
CA ARG A 4 -3.49 -20.81 9.89
C ARG A 4 -2.33 -21.04 8.92
N ILE A 5 -1.62 -20.00 8.48
CA ILE A 5 -0.43 -20.13 7.62
C ILE A 5 0.66 -21.00 8.27
N PHE A 6 0.75 -21.01 9.61
CA PHE A 6 1.76 -21.77 10.35
C PHE A 6 1.32 -23.20 10.72
N ARG A 7 0.06 -23.57 10.43
CA ARG A 7 -0.55 -24.81 10.96
C ARG A 7 0.17 -26.09 10.53
N ASN A 8 0.70 -26.10 9.31
CA ASN A 8 1.34 -27.28 8.73
C ASN A 8 2.87 -27.21 8.82
N GLN A 9 3.43 -26.23 9.53
CA GLN A 9 4.87 -26.11 9.64
C GLN A 9 5.46 -27.13 10.62
N GLU A 10 6.68 -27.57 10.30
CA GLU A 10 7.49 -28.51 11.06
C GLU A 10 8.73 -27.82 11.65
N PRO A 11 9.50 -28.48 12.55
CA PRO A 11 10.69 -27.87 13.17
C PRO A 11 11.78 -27.40 12.19
N GLY A 12 11.80 -27.92 10.95
CA GLY A 12 12.71 -27.47 9.90
C GLY A 12 12.23 -26.22 9.14
N ASP A 13 10.98 -25.80 9.32
CA ASP A 13 10.42 -24.61 8.69
C ASP A 13 10.71 -23.35 9.50
N VAL A 14 10.53 -22.19 8.86
CA VAL A 14 10.72 -20.88 9.49
C VAL A 14 9.40 -20.11 9.54
N ALA A 15 9.07 -19.55 10.70
CA ALA A 15 7.97 -18.62 10.91
C ALA A 15 8.52 -17.21 11.17
N ILE A 16 8.18 -16.25 10.30
CA ILE A 16 8.65 -14.88 10.40
C ILE A 16 7.54 -14.01 10.99
N LEU A 17 7.80 -13.37 12.13
CA LEU A 17 6.80 -12.60 12.87
C LEU A 17 7.29 -11.18 13.17
N ASN A 18 6.36 -10.23 13.13
CA ASN A 18 6.64 -8.85 13.53
C ASN A 18 6.64 -8.75 15.06
N ALA A 19 7.76 -8.34 15.65
CA ALA A 19 7.90 -8.14 17.09
C ALA A 19 7.27 -6.83 17.59
N ASP A 20 7.02 -5.87 16.68
CA ASP A 20 6.40 -4.58 17.00
C ASP A 20 4.87 -4.68 17.13
N ASP A 21 4.26 -5.77 16.61
CA ASP A 21 2.83 -6.04 16.75
C ASP A 21 2.60 -7.09 17.83
N SER A 22 2.01 -6.68 18.96
CA SER A 22 1.82 -7.55 20.13
C SER A 22 0.94 -8.78 19.86
N VAL A 23 -0.02 -8.68 18.94
CA VAL A 23 -0.85 -9.83 18.55
C VAL A 23 -0.01 -10.81 17.74
N ILE A 24 0.75 -10.32 16.76
CA ILE A 24 1.58 -11.16 15.90
C ILE A 24 2.74 -11.78 16.69
N SER A 25 3.39 -11.01 17.56
CA SER A 25 4.50 -11.51 18.38
C SER A 25 4.04 -12.56 19.40
N SER A 26 2.80 -12.46 19.91
CA SER A 26 2.24 -13.46 20.82
C SER A 26 2.16 -14.86 20.19
N TRP A 27 2.08 -14.93 18.85
CA TRP A 27 2.01 -16.21 18.13
C TRP A 27 3.32 -16.97 18.17
N ALA A 28 4.46 -16.35 18.52
CA ALA A 28 5.74 -17.05 18.66
C ALA A 28 5.64 -18.23 19.64
N ALA A 29 4.81 -18.08 20.69
CA ALA A 29 4.53 -19.15 21.62
C ALA A 29 3.59 -20.20 20.98
N GLY A 30 4.10 -21.41 20.80
CA GLY A 30 3.30 -22.55 20.33
C GLY A 30 3.42 -22.88 18.84
N LEU A 31 4.29 -22.18 18.09
CA LEU A 31 4.67 -22.63 16.75
C LEU A 31 5.67 -23.78 16.83
N ARG A 32 5.54 -24.71 15.88
CA ARG A 32 6.49 -25.82 15.69
C ARG A 32 7.73 -25.37 14.91
N ALA A 33 7.57 -24.40 14.02
CA ALA A 33 8.63 -23.82 13.21
C ALA A 33 9.65 -23.05 14.05
N HIS A 34 10.85 -22.88 13.50
CA HIS A 34 11.82 -21.94 14.02
C HIS A 34 11.30 -20.51 13.84
N VAL A 35 11.13 -19.77 14.94
CA VAL A 35 10.59 -18.41 14.91
C VAL A 35 11.71 -17.40 14.70
N VAL A 36 11.61 -16.62 13.63
CA VAL A 36 12.47 -15.45 13.37
C VAL A 36 11.64 -14.20 13.56
N LEU A 37 12.04 -13.38 14.53
CA LEU A 37 11.41 -12.10 14.78
C LEU A 37 12.06 -10.99 13.97
N PHE A 38 11.27 -9.99 13.59
CA PHE A 38 11.80 -8.71 13.11
C PHE A 38 11.22 -7.50 13.83
N SER A 39 12.00 -6.43 13.96
CA SER A 39 11.57 -5.18 14.61
C SER A 39 12.16 -3.95 13.95
N THR A 40 11.38 -2.87 13.90
CA THR A 40 11.87 -1.52 13.59
C THR A 40 11.87 -0.60 14.81
N GLU A 41 11.27 -1.01 15.93
CA GLU A 41 11.13 -0.18 17.13
C GLU A 41 12.21 -0.44 18.17
N ARG A 42 12.75 -1.66 18.25
CA ARG A 42 13.77 -2.06 19.23
C ARG A 42 14.80 -3.02 18.63
N GLU A 43 15.98 -3.04 19.24
CA GLU A 43 16.92 -4.13 18.98
C GLU A 43 16.42 -5.43 19.60
N LEU A 44 16.68 -6.56 18.92
CA LEU A 44 16.29 -7.90 19.37
C LEU A 44 17.54 -8.66 19.82
N ASP A 45 17.43 -9.50 20.84
CA ASP A 45 18.52 -10.41 21.24
C ASP A 45 18.85 -11.42 20.15
N GLU A 46 17.82 -11.89 19.43
CA GLU A 46 17.92 -12.75 18.25
C GLU A 46 16.83 -12.37 17.25
N GLY A 47 17.19 -12.25 15.97
CA GLY A 47 16.29 -11.84 14.89
C GLY A 47 16.86 -10.74 14.00
N LEU A 48 15.97 -10.07 13.26
CA LEU A 48 16.32 -8.99 12.36
C LEU A 48 15.79 -7.65 12.86
N PHE A 49 16.59 -6.58 12.88
CA PHE A 49 16.09 -5.30 13.36
C PHE A 49 16.75 -4.09 12.70
N LEU A 50 16.09 -2.94 12.81
CA LEU A 50 16.68 -1.64 12.47
C LEU A 50 17.40 -1.07 13.71
N ARG A 51 18.74 -0.99 13.66
CA ARG A 51 19.51 -0.14 14.59
C ARG A 51 19.31 1.32 14.19
N ARG A 52 18.60 2.08 15.01
CA ARG A 52 18.12 3.43 14.64
C ARG A 52 19.23 4.46 14.63
N GLU A 53 20.20 4.31 15.51
CA GLU A 53 21.36 5.17 15.70
C GLU A 53 22.25 5.16 14.45
N THR A 54 22.54 3.97 13.92
CA THR A 54 23.40 3.82 12.73
C THR A 54 22.62 3.71 11.43
N ARG A 55 21.29 3.54 11.51
CA ARG A 55 20.36 3.28 10.39
C ARG A 55 20.68 1.99 9.65
N GLU A 56 21.18 0.98 10.37
CA GLU A 56 21.55 -0.33 9.83
C GLU A 56 20.44 -1.36 10.05
N LEU A 57 20.17 -2.16 9.03
CA LEU A 57 19.37 -3.38 9.15
C LEU A 57 20.33 -4.50 9.53
N ILE A 58 20.08 -5.09 10.69
CA ILE A 58 20.93 -6.05 11.36
C ILE A 58 20.24 -7.42 11.37
N SER A 59 21.02 -8.49 11.19
CA SER A 59 20.66 -9.84 11.60
C SER A 59 21.53 -10.23 12.79
N ARG A 60 20.91 -10.56 13.92
CA ARG A 60 21.59 -11.05 15.11
C ARG A 60 21.16 -12.48 15.38
N THR A 61 22.14 -13.34 15.53
CA THR A 61 21.98 -14.76 15.87
C THR A 61 22.92 -15.11 17.02
N ARG A 62 22.85 -16.34 17.52
CA ARG A 62 23.81 -16.84 18.52
C ARG A 62 25.27 -16.85 18.05
N GLU A 63 25.49 -16.89 16.73
CA GLU A 63 26.82 -16.87 16.12
C GLU A 63 27.40 -15.45 16.03
N GLY A 64 26.56 -14.44 16.25
CA GLY A 64 26.96 -13.04 16.25
C GLY A 64 26.03 -12.15 15.43
N GLU A 65 26.53 -10.96 15.14
CA GLU A 65 25.79 -9.90 14.47
C GLU A 65 26.35 -9.64 13.07
N ARG A 66 25.45 -9.45 12.10
CA ARG A 66 25.78 -9.08 10.72
C ARG A 66 24.96 -7.89 10.25
N VAL A 67 25.63 -6.90 9.68
CA VAL A 67 24.98 -5.81 8.94
C VAL A 67 24.50 -6.32 7.59
N LEU A 68 23.19 -6.33 7.37
CA LEU A 68 22.56 -6.77 6.13
C LEU A 68 22.63 -5.66 5.07
N LEU A 69 22.20 -4.45 5.42
CA LEU A 69 22.26 -3.23 4.60
C LEU A 69 21.96 -2.00 5.46
N ARG A 70 22.24 -0.81 4.98
CA ARG A 70 21.80 0.45 5.58
C ARG A 70 20.46 0.87 4.98
N ARG A 71 19.61 1.51 5.80
CA ARG A 71 18.35 2.10 5.37
C ARG A 71 18.53 3.07 4.19
N ASP A 72 19.64 3.79 4.17
CA ASP A 72 19.94 4.79 3.13
C ASP A 72 20.30 4.18 1.77
N GLU A 73 20.55 2.87 1.74
CA GLU A 73 20.76 2.12 0.49
C GLU A 73 19.41 1.70 -0.16
N MET A 74 18.30 1.89 0.54
CA MET A 74 16.96 1.57 0.06
C MET A 74 16.35 2.76 -0.69
N LYS A 75 15.80 2.52 -1.88
CA LYS A 75 14.96 3.53 -2.58
C LYS A 75 13.60 3.74 -1.89
N LEU A 76 13.14 2.73 -1.13
CA LEU A 76 11.86 2.75 -0.44
C LEU A 76 11.88 3.70 0.77
N ARG A 77 10.90 4.61 0.83
CA ARG A 77 10.76 5.57 1.93
C ARG A 77 9.80 5.06 3.01
N GLY A 78 10.00 5.50 4.25
CA GLY A 78 9.11 5.22 5.40
C GLY A 78 9.44 3.94 6.19
N LEU A 79 9.11 3.94 7.48
CA LEU A 79 9.42 2.82 8.40
C LEU A 79 8.67 1.53 8.05
N HIS A 80 7.43 1.62 7.55
CA HIS A 80 6.68 0.45 7.10
C HIS A 80 7.40 -0.30 5.95
N ASN A 81 8.13 0.40 5.09
CA ASN A 81 8.92 -0.24 4.05
C ASN A 81 10.19 -0.89 4.61
N VAL A 82 10.76 -0.34 5.69
CA VAL A 82 11.84 -1.02 6.43
C VAL A 82 11.32 -2.31 7.06
N GLN A 83 10.12 -2.31 7.65
CA GLN A 83 9.47 -3.53 8.15
C GLN A 83 9.28 -4.56 7.02
N ASN A 84 8.78 -4.15 5.86
CA ASN A 84 8.64 -5.03 4.70
C ASN A 84 9.98 -5.62 4.24
N VAL A 85 11.04 -4.81 4.22
CA VAL A 85 12.38 -5.30 3.84
C VAL A 85 12.94 -6.26 4.89
N LEU A 86 12.80 -5.99 6.19
CA LEU A 86 13.24 -6.93 7.24
C LEU A 86 12.50 -8.27 7.12
N ALA A 87 11.19 -8.26 6.89
CA ALA A 87 10.41 -9.47 6.67
C ALA A 87 10.86 -10.23 5.42
N ALA A 88 11.13 -9.52 4.31
CA ALA A 88 11.61 -10.11 3.06
C ALA A 88 13.03 -10.69 3.18
N VAL A 89 13.92 -9.99 3.89
CA VAL A 89 15.29 -10.46 4.13
C VAL A 89 15.29 -11.67 5.08
N ALA A 90 14.44 -11.69 6.10
CA ALA A 90 14.25 -12.88 6.94
C ALA A 90 13.82 -14.09 6.10
N ALA A 91 12.90 -13.89 5.16
CA ALA A 91 12.46 -14.96 4.25
C ALA A 91 13.58 -15.40 3.29
N GLY A 92 14.33 -14.45 2.73
CA GLY A 92 15.47 -14.75 1.87
C GLY A 92 16.56 -15.54 2.60
N LEU A 93 16.92 -15.14 3.83
CA LEU A 93 17.85 -15.88 4.68
C LEU A 93 17.37 -17.32 4.94
N ALA A 94 16.09 -17.49 5.29
CA ALA A 94 15.50 -18.81 5.52
C ALA A 94 15.53 -19.71 4.27
N CYS A 95 15.46 -19.12 3.07
CA CYS A 95 15.58 -19.83 1.79
C CYS A 95 17.03 -20.00 1.30
N GLY A 96 18.04 -19.59 2.08
CA GLY A 96 19.45 -19.71 1.71
C GLY A 96 19.98 -18.65 0.73
N ALA A 97 19.28 -17.53 0.56
CA ALA A 97 19.78 -16.42 -0.25
C ALA A 97 20.97 -15.74 0.45
N SER A 98 22.01 -15.39 -0.32
CA SER A 98 23.16 -14.68 0.24
C SER A 98 22.79 -13.23 0.62
N PRO A 99 23.31 -12.70 1.73
CA PRO A 99 23.09 -11.29 2.10
C PRO A 99 23.51 -10.29 1.03
N GLU A 100 24.53 -10.63 0.24
CA GLU A 100 24.99 -9.83 -0.90
C GLU A 100 23.92 -9.75 -1.99
N ALA A 101 23.31 -10.87 -2.38
CA ALA A 101 22.25 -10.90 -3.39
C ALA A 101 20.99 -10.16 -2.90
N MET A 102 20.63 -10.31 -1.62
CA MET A 102 19.51 -9.58 -1.03
C MET A 102 19.78 -8.08 -0.96
N ARG A 103 20.98 -7.66 -0.56
CA ARG A 103 21.37 -6.24 -0.53
C ARG A 103 21.25 -5.61 -1.92
N GLU A 104 21.76 -6.29 -2.96
CA GLU A 104 21.66 -5.79 -4.32
C GLU A 104 20.20 -5.70 -4.79
N THR A 105 19.40 -6.73 -4.51
CA THR A 105 17.97 -6.74 -4.83
C THR A 105 17.24 -5.56 -4.18
N VAL A 106 17.49 -5.29 -2.89
CA VAL A 106 16.84 -4.17 -2.17
C VAL A 106 17.28 -2.80 -2.70
N ARG A 107 18.57 -2.64 -3.07
CA ARG A 107 19.08 -1.40 -3.69
C ARG A 107 18.41 -1.11 -5.04
N GLN A 108 18.18 -2.16 -5.83
CA GLN A 108 17.58 -2.03 -7.15
C GLN A 108 16.05 -1.89 -7.08
N PHE A 109 15.41 -2.46 -6.06
CA PHE A 109 13.97 -2.51 -5.90
C PHE A 109 13.33 -1.13 -6.03
N GLN A 110 12.52 -0.98 -7.08
CA GLN A 110 11.74 0.23 -7.30
C GLN A 110 10.45 0.17 -6.47
N PRO A 111 9.93 1.32 -5.99
CA PRO A 111 8.61 1.38 -5.40
C PRO A 111 7.59 0.66 -6.29
N VAL A 112 6.72 -0.13 -5.66
CA VAL A 112 5.79 -1.00 -6.39
C VAL A 112 4.84 -0.13 -7.22
N GLU A 113 4.78 -0.39 -8.53
CA GLU A 113 3.78 0.19 -9.43
C GLU A 113 2.38 0.13 -8.80
N HIS A 114 1.55 1.14 -9.03
CA HIS A 114 0.20 1.23 -8.47
C HIS A 114 0.12 1.45 -6.94
N ARG A 115 1.16 2.01 -6.31
CA ARG A 115 1.15 2.52 -4.92
C ARG A 115 1.47 4.01 -4.88
N LEU A 116 0.45 4.88 -4.86
CA LEU A 116 0.60 6.33 -4.94
C LEU A 116 1.62 6.75 -6.03
N GLU A 117 1.54 6.11 -7.19
CA GLU A 117 2.42 6.33 -8.32
C GLU A 117 1.96 7.58 -9.08
N LEU A 118 2.79 8.62 -9.16
CA LEU A 118 2.53 9.75 -10.05
C LEU A 118 2.61 9.27 -11.50
N VAL A 119 1.49 9.38 -12.22
CA VAL A 119 1.33 8.94 -13.61
C VAL A 119 1.70 10.07 -14.57
N ALA A 120 1.13 11.25 -14.35
CA ALA A 120 1.31 12.42 -15.19
C ALA A 120 0.90 13.69 -14.43
N GLU A 121 1.39 14.83 -14.89
CA GLU A 121 0.85 16.14 -14.58
C GLU A 121 0.30 16.74 -15.88
N ILE A 122 -0.98 17.11 -15.90
CA ILE A 122 -1.62 17.65 -17.10
C ILE A 122 -2.52 18.82 -16.74
N GLY A 123 -2.29 19.98 -17.37
CA GLY A 123 -3.03 21.20 -17.05
C GLY A 123 -2.85 21.69 -15.61
N GLY A 124 -1.71 21.35 -14.97
CA GLY A 124 -1.46 21.63 -13.55
C GLY A 124 -2.18 20.69 -12.59
N VAL A 125 -2.75 19.58 -13.06
CA VAL A 125 -3.38 18.54 -12.24
C VAL A 125 -2.49 17.32 -12.19
N GLU A 126 -2.16 16.84 -10.99
CA GLU A 126 -1.38 15.62 -10.81
C GLU A 126 -2.28 14.37 -10.76
N PHE A 127 -1.94 13.32 -11.51
CA PHE A 127 -2.68 12.07 -11.55
C PHE A 127 -1.91 10.97 -10.82
N TYR A 128 -2.47 10.42 -9.74
CA TYR A 128 -1.86 9.36 -8.95
C TYR A 128 -2.61 8.03 -9.06
N ASN A 129 -1.84 6.97 -9.26
CA ASN A 129 -2.30 5.59 -9.31
C ASN A 129 -2.00 4.87 -8.00
N ASP A 130 -3.04 4.61 -7.21
CA ASP A 130 -3.01 3.73 -6.05
C ASP A 130 -4.03 2.59 -6.20
N SER A 131 -4.10 1.98 -7.40
CA SER A 131 -5.02 0.87 -7.69
C SER A 131 -4.91 -0.30 -6.69
N LYS A 132 -3.76 -0.43 -5.99
CA LYS A 132 -3.55 -1.42 -4.93
C LYS A 132 -4.35 -1.15 -3.64
N ALA A 133 -4.96 0.03 -3.48
CA ALA A 133 -5.90 0.36 -2.41
C ALA A 133 -7.23 -0.40 -2.56
N THR A 134 -7.18 -1.72 -2.36
CA THR A 134 -8.29 -2.67 -2.56
C THR A 134 -9.17 -2.87 -1.32
N ASN A 135 -9.05 -1.98 -0.33
CA ASN A 135 -9.87 -1.91 0.88
C ASN A 135 -9.94 -0.47 1.39
N VAL A 136 -10.91 -0.20 2.27
CA VAL A 136 -11.19 1.14 2.81
C VAL A 136 -9.99 1.72 3.55
N ASP A 137 -9.30 0.95 4.40
CA ASP A 137 -8.13 1.42 5.15
C ASP A 137 -6.98 1.88 4.24
N ALA A 138 -6.78 1.18 3.12
CA ALA A 138 -5.77 1.56 2.14
C ALA A 138 -6.16 2.85 1.41
N ALA A 139 -7.43 3.03 1.05
CA ALA A 139 -7.92 4.26 0.44
C ALA A 139 -7.85 5.46 1.40
N VAL A 140 -8.12 5.25 2.70
CA VAL A 140 -7.93 6.26 3.75
C VAL A 140 -6.46 6.71 3.77
N LYS A 141 -5.52 5.77 3.85
CA LYS A 141 -4.07 6.10 3.83
C LYS A 141 -3.63 6.82 2.56
N ALA A 142 -4.22 6.46 1.42
CA ALA A 142 -3.94 7.12 0.15
C ALA A 142 -4.39 8.59 0.16
N LEU A 143 -5.58 8.86 0.68
CA LEU A 143 -6.12 10.22 0.80
C LEU A 143 -5.38 11.05 1.86
N GLU A 144 -5.00 10.44 2.99
CA GLU A 144 -4.18 11.06 4.04
C GLU A 144 -2.83 11.55 3.51
N ALA A 145 -2.23 10.84 2.55
CA ALA A 145 -0.95 11.22 1.95
C ALA A 145 -0.99 12.61 1.27
N PHE A 146 -2.19 13.10 0.94
CA PHE A 146 -2.40 14.41 0.33
C PHE A 146 -3.12 15.39 1.27
N ALA A 147 -3.30 15.08 2.54
CA ALA A 147 -4.00 15.95 3.49
C ALA A 147 -3.43 17.38 3.49
N ASP A 148 -2.09 17.50 3.49
CA ASP A 148 -1.36 18.78 3.53
C ASP A 148 -1.07 19.39 2.16
N ALA A 149 -1.47 18.74 1.05
CA ALA A 149 -1.30 19.31 -0.29
C ALA A 149 -2.13 20.62 -0.44
N PRO A 150 -1.70 21.60 -1.25
CA PRO A 150 -2.45 22.86 -1.37
C PRO A 150 -3.80 22.72 -2.10
N GLY A 151 -3.88 21.85 -3.13
CA GLY A 151 -5.11 21.61 -3.88
C GLY A 151 -6.03 20.57 -3.25
N GLN A 152 -7.18 20.34 -3.88
CA GLN A 152 -8.15 19.32 -3.48
C GLN A 152 -7.96 18.02 -4.27
N VAL A 153 -8.68 16.98 -3.87
CA VAL A 153 -8.58 15.64 -4.49
C VAL A 153 -9.88 15.29 -5.20
N VAL A 154 -9.80 14.93 -6.48
CA VAL A 154 -10.84 14.19 -7.18
C VAL A 154 -10.55 12.70 -7.02
N LEU A 155 -11.37 12.02 -6.23
CA LEU A 155 -11.11 10.63 -5.81
C LEU A 155 -11.94 9.65 -6.65
N LEU A 156 -11.27 8.68 -7.28
CA LEU A 156 -11.91 7.58 -8.00
C LEU A 156 -12.10 6.39 -7.05
N LEU A 157 -13.37 6.02 -6.81
CA LEU A 157 -13.78 4.94 -5.90
C LEU A 157 -14.59 3.88 -6.63
N GLY A 158 -14.46 2.63 -6.19
CA GLY A 158 -15.35 1.54 -6.56
C GLY A 158 -14.68 0.36 -7.24
N GLY A 159 -15.53 -0.61 -7.62
CA GLY A 159 -15.17 -1.99 -7.91
C GLY A 159 -16.04 -2.95 -7.12
N ARG A 160 -15.56 -4.18 -6.91
CA ARG A 160 -16.21 -5.17 -6.03
C ARG A 160 -15.88 -4.93 -4.56
N GLY A 161 -16.88 -4.48 -3.80
CA GLY A 161 -16.80 -4.23 -2.36
C GLY A 161 -16.60 -5.52 -1.55
N LYS A 162 -16.08 -5.37 -0.32
CA LYS A 162 -15.87 -6.47 0.64
C LYS A 162 -16.86 -6.42 1.82
N ASN A 163 -17.99 -5.77 1.63
CA ASN A 163 -19.01 -5.51 2.65
C ASN A 163 -18.57 -4.66 3.85
N ALA A 164 -17.36 -4.10 3.83
CA ALA A 164 -16.90 -3.13 4.82
C ALA A 164 -17.60 -1.76 4.63
N PRO A 165 -17.85 -1.01 5.71
CA PRO A 165 -18.38 0.36 5.61
C PRO A 165 -17.34 1.32 5.04
N TYR A 166 -17.78 2.29 4.24
CA TYR A 166 -16.92 3.34 3.67
C TYR A 166 -16.81 4.57 4.58
N ALA A 167 -17.61 4.62 5.65
CA ALA A 167 -17.63 5.69 6.65
C ALA A 167 -16.25 6.22 7.12
N PRO A 168 -15.17 5.40 7.25
CA PRO A 168 -13.85 5.92 7.61
C PRO A 168 -13.28 6.99 6.65
N LEU A 169 -13.75 7.07 5.41
CA LEU A 169 -13.33 8.11 4.45
C LEU A 169 -13.99 9.47 4.71
N ALA A 170 -15.16 9.51 5.37
CA ALA A 170 -16.03 10.68 5.42
C ALA A 170 -15.31 11.96 5.91
N ALA A 171 -14.62 11.89 7.04
CA ALA A 171 -13.97 13.05 7.64
C ALA A 171 -12.82 13.62 6.79
N LEU A 172 -12.15 12.79 5.99
CA LEU A 172 -11.11 13.23 5.06
C LEU A 172 -11.72 13.82 3.79
N LEU A 173 -12.81 13.23 3.30
CA LEU A 173 -13.52 13.73 2.13
C LEU A 173 -14.05 15.15 2.37
N GLU A 174 -14.64 15.42 3.53
CA GLU A 174 -15.17 16.76 3.85
C GLU A 174 -14.08 17.85 3.82
N LYS A 175 -12.85 17.48 4.17
CA LYS A 175 -11.70 18.40 4.18
C LYS A 175 -11.06 18.55 2.81
N LYS A 176 -11.00 17.47 2.04
CA LYS A 176 -10.06 17.35 0.91
C LYS A 176 -10.72 17.11 -0.43
N ALA A 177 -11.92 16.56 -0.48
CA ALA A 177 -12.54 16.16 -1.75
C ALA A 177 -12.99 17.38 -2.56
N ARG A 178 -12.52 17.46 -3.80
CA ARG A 178 -13.12 18.27 -4.86
C ARG A 178 -14.38 17.56 -5.35
N ALA A 179 -14.24 16.27 -5.67
CA ALA A 179 -15.31 15.42 -6.15
C ALA A 179 -15.01 13.93 -5.95
N LEU A 180 -16.05 13.12 -6.01
CA LEU A 180 -15.99 11.66 -6.10
C LEU A 180 -16.39 11.20 -7.51
N VAL A 181 -15.63 10.28 -8.08
CA VAL A 181 -15.96 9.58 -9.32
C VAL A 181 -16.12 8.10 -9.01
N LEU A 182 -17.33 7.58 -9.19
CA LEU A 182 -17.73 6.26 -8.71
C LEU A 182 -17.93 5.30 -9.87
N LEU A 183 -17.28 4.14 -9.86
CA LEU A 183 -17.37 3.11 -10.91
C LEU A 183 -17.45 1.69 -10.35
N GLY A 184 -18.04 0.75 -11.10
CA GLY A 184 -18.12 -0.66 -10.72
C GLY A 184 -19.30 -1.04 -9.83
N GLU A 185 -19.30 -2.31 -9.39
CA GLU A 185 -20.42 -2.98 -8.71
C GLU A 185 -20.90 -2.26 -7.45
N ASP A 186 -20.00 -1.92 -6.52
CA ASP A 186 -20.38 -1.41 -5.20
C ASP A 186 -20.65 0.10 -5.18
N ALA A 187 -20.63 0.72 -6.35
CA ALA A 187 -20.44 2.13 -6.38
C ALA A 187 -21.76 2.89 -6.08
N ALA A 188 -22.94 2.24 -6.22
CA ALA A 188 -24.22 2.78 -5.70
C ALA A 188 -24.25 2.81 -4.16
N ARG A 189 -23.64 1.80 -3.52
CA ARG A 189 -23.49 1.78 -2.05
C ARG A 189 -22.53 2.88 -1.60
N ILE A 190 -21.39 3.01 -2.26
CA ILE A 190 -20.42 4.10 -1.98
C ILE A 190 -21.11 5.46 -2.08
N GLU A 191 -21.91 5.68 -3.13
CA GLU A 191 -22.69 6.92 -3.29
C GLU A 191 -23.64 7.14 -2.12
N SER A 192 -24.38 6.11 -1.70
CA SER A 192 -25.32 6.21 -0.58
C SER A 192 -24.64 6.56 0.76
N GLU A 193 -23.42 6.06 0.98
CA GLU A 193 -22.66 6.27 2.22
C GLU A 193 -21.85 7.58 2.21
N LEU A 194 -21.34 8.03 1.05
CA LEU A 194 -20.33 9.09 0.98
C LEU A 194 -20.77 10.38 0.27
N LYS A 195 -21.88 10.40 -0.49
CA LYS A 195 -22.24 11.58 -1.30
C LYS A 195 -22.43 12.87 -0.48
N SER A 196 -22.81 12.77 0.80
CA SER A 196 -22.97 13.91 1.69
C SER A 196 -21.65 14.50 2.19
N HIS A 197 -20.54 13.79 1.99
CA HIS A 197 -19.22 14.16 2.48
C HIS A 197 -18.30 14.74 1.39
N ALA A 198 -18.81 14.94 0.18
CA ALA A 198 -18.06 15.55 -0.92
C ALA A 198 -18.93 16.57 -1.70
N PRO A 199 -18.35 17.67 -2.22
CA PRO A 199 -19.12 18.70 -2.94
C PRO A 199 -19.82 18.19 -4.20
N THR A 200 -19.24 17.19 -4.87
CA THR A 200 -19.76 16.62 -6.11
C THR A 200 -19.47 15.13 -6.13
N THR A 201 -20.46 14.34 -6.55
CA THR A 201 -20.32 12.89 -6.74
C THR A 201 -20.92 12.54 -8.09
N VAL A 202 -20.17 11.81 -8.92
CA VAL A 202 -20.62 11.37 -10.24
C VAL A 202 -20.37 9.89 -10.45
N ARG A 203 -21.24 9.26 -11.25
CA ARG A 203 -21.08 7.88 -11.73
C ARG A 203 -20.27 7.87 -13.02
N ALA A 204 -19.40 6.89 -13.18
CA ALA A 204 -18.70 6.61 -14.43
C ALA A 204 -19.01 5.18 -14.90
N ALA A 205 -19.13 5.01 -16.22
CA ALA A 205 -19.45 3.72 -16.82
C ALA A 205 -18.23 2.76 -16.83
N ASP A 206 -17.04 3.30 -17.06
CA ASP A 206 -15.78 2.57 -17.15
C ASP A 206 -14.60 3.48 -16.72
N MET A 207 -13.36 2.96 -16.78
CA MET A 207 -12.17 3.73 -16.40
C MET A 207 -11.93 4.95 -17.29
N ARG A 208 -12.24 4.86 -18.58
CA ARG A 208 -12.09 5.96 -19.53
C ARG A 208 -13.02 7.12 -19.21
N ASP A 209 -14.29 6.81 -18.96
CA ASP A 209 -15.28 7.78 -18.50
C ASP A 209 -14.90 8.35 -17.12
N ALA A 210 -14.39 7.51 -16.21
CA ALA A 210 -13.95 7.95 -14.89
C ALA A 210 -12.80 8.98 -14.96
N VAL A 211 -11.76 8.68 -15.74
CA VAL A 211 -10.61 9.59 -15.93
C VAL A 211 -11.04 10.90 -16.59
N ARG A 212 -11.91 10.85 -17.59
CA ARG A 212 -12.43 12.06 -18.26
C ARG A 212 -13.26 12.95 -17.32
N ARG A 213 -14.17 12.34 -16.57
CA ARG A 213 -14.96 13.07 -15.57
C ARG A 213 -14.08 13.66 -14.48
N ALA A 214 -13.07 12.91 -14.04
CA ALA A 214 -12.14 13.38 -13.03
C ALA A 214 -11.34 14.59 -13.51
N ALA A 215 -10.80 14.51 -14.73
CA ALA A 215 -10.07 15.62 -15.35
C ALA A 215 -10.96 16.86 -15.54
N ALA A 216 -12.23 16.69 -15.90
CA ALA A 216 -13.18 17.80 -16.06
C ALA A 216 -13.60 18.47 -14.72
N LEU A 217 -13.52 17.73 -13.60
CA LEU A 217 -13.87 18.21 -12.26
C LEU A 217 -12.67 18.81 -11.51
N ALA A 218 -11.46 18.46 -11.91
CA ALA A 218 -10.22 18.95 -11.31
C ALA A 218 -9.87 20.36 -11.78
N GLN A 219 -9.21 21.12 -10.91
CA GLN A 219 -8.67 22.45 -11.18
C GLN A 219 -7.14 22.44 -11.10
N PRO A 220 -6.41 23.35 -11.77
CA PRO A 220 -4.97 23.45 -11.60
C PRO A 220 -4.58 23.53 -10.12
N GLY A 221 -3.63 22.69 -9.71
CA GLY A 221 -3.21 22.48 -8.32
C GLY A 221 -3.90 21.30 -7.62
N ASP A 222 -5.02 20.79 -8.16
CA ASP A 222 -5.69 19.59 -7.65
C ASP A 222 -4.96 18.31 -8.02
N ILE A 223 -5.39 17.24 -7.36
CA ILE A 223 -4.93 15.87 -7.58
C ILE A 223 -6.10 15.00 -8.03
N VAL A 224 -5.90 14.18 -9.06
CA VAL A 224 -6.78 13.06 -9.41
C VAL A 224 -6.18 11.78 -8.83
N LEU A 225 -6.88 11.13 -7.91
CA LEU A 225 -6.39 9.95 -7.20
C LEU A 225 -7.24 8.72 -7.51
N LEU A 226 -6.64 7.69 -8.10
CA LEU A 226 -7.21 6.34 -8.11
C LEU A 226 -6.88 5.62 -6.81
N ALA A 227 -7.80 5.61 -5.85
CA ALA A 227 -7.69 4.80 -4.63
C ALA A 227 -9.04 4.11 -4.34
N PRO A 228 -9.33 2.97 -5.01
CA PRO A 228 -10.69 2.50 -5.26
C PRO A 228 -11.44 1.95 -4.04
N ALA A 229 -10.77 1.70 -2.92
CA ALA A 229 -11.30 1.03 -1.72
C ALA A 229 -11.89 -0.39 -1.94
N CYS A 230 -11.88 -0.88 -3.18
CA CYS A 230 -12.54 -2.10 -3.63
C CYS A 230 -11.59 -3.03 -4.39
N ALA A 231 -11.91 -4.33 -4.40
CA ALA A 231 -11.28 -5.26 -5.32
C ALA A 231 -11.66 -4.93 -6.78
N SER A 232 -10.87 -5.38 -7.75
CA SER A 232 -11.03 -5.02 -9.16
C SER A 232 -11.77 -6.06 -10.01
N PHE A 233 -12.09 -7.23 -9.44
CA PHE A 233 -12.54 -8.43 -10.16
C PHE A 233 -13.93 -8.35 -10.80
N ASP A 234 -14.62 -7.22 -10.67
CA ASP A 234 -15.86 -6.93 -11.37
C ASP A 234 -15.63 -6.40 -12.79
N MET A 235 -14.58 -5.61 -12.98
CA MET A 235 -14.28 -4.93 -14.26
C MET A 235 -12.91 -5.28 -14.84
N PHE A 236 -12.01 -5.88 -14.05
CA PHE A 236 -10.60 -6.11 -14.41
C PHE A 236 -10.09 -7.45 -13.87
N ASP A 237 -9.04 -8.00 -14.49
CA ASP A 237 -8.44 -9.28 -14.07
C ASP A 237 -7.78 -9.21 -12.69
N ASN A 238 -7.17 -8.08 -12.36
CA ASN A 238 -6.48 -7.80 -11.09
C ASN A 238 -6.25 -6.29 -10.92
N PHE A 239 -5.69 -5.89 -9.77
CA PHE A 239 -5.50 -4.47 -9.49
C PHE A 239 -4.42 -3.85 -10.39
N GLU A 240 -3.46 -4.65 -10.85
CA GLU A 240 -2.43 -4.23 -11.80
C GLU A 240 -3.05 -3.92 -13.16
N HIS A 241 -3.97 -4.74 -13.66
CA HIS A 241 -4.73 -4.46 -14.88
C HIS A 241 -5.52 -3.16 -14.73
N ARG A 242 -6.29 -2.98 -13.66
CA ARG A 242 -6.98 -1.71 -13.37
C ARG A 242 -6.03 -0.50 -13.35
N GLY A 243 -4.88 -0.66 -12.72
CA GLY A 243 -3.86 0.39 -12.61
C GLY A 243 -3.23 0.74 -13.97
N ARG A 244 -2.99 -0.24 -14.84
CA ARG A 244 -2.52 -0.02 -16.22
C ARG A 244 -3.57 0.69 -17.07
N VAL A 245 -4.83 0.25 -17.04
CA VAL A 245 -5.91 0.93 -17.78
C VAL A 245 -6.04 2.39 -17.33
N PHE A 246 -5.96 2.67 -16.02
CA PHE A 246 -5.95 4.05 -15.55
C PHE A 246 -4.80 4.87 -16.15
N LYS A 247 -3.58 4.33 -16.16
CA LYS A 247 -2.41 5.00 -16.75
C LYS A 247 -2.58 5.26 -18.25
N GLU A 248 -3.09 4.26 -18.98
CA GLU A 248 -3.39 4.37 -20.40
C GLU A 248 -4.42 5.46 -20.68
N GLU A 249 -5.52 5.49 -19.92
CA GLU A 249 -6.57 6.49 -20.08
C GLU A 249 -6.14 7.91 -19.68
N VAL A 250 -5.27 8.04 -18.66
CA VAL A 250 -4.63 9.32 -18.32
C VAL A 250 -3.72 9.78 -19.47
N GLY A 251 -2.91 8.88 -20.04
CA GLY A 251 -2.06 9.19 -21.21
C GLY A 251 -2.83 9.55 -22.47
N ASN A 252 -4.11 9.12 -22.57
CA ASN A 252 -5.00 9.44 -23.67
C ASN A 252 -5.76 10.77 -23.49
N LEU A 253 -5.60 11.47 -22.36
CA LEU A 253 -6.15 12.81 -22.17
C LEU A 253 -5.47 13.77 -23.15
N ARG A 254 -6.21 14.19 -24.18
CA ARG A 254 -5.81 15.26 -25.09
C ARG A 254 -6.43 16.56 -24.60
N PHE A 255 -5.58 17.54 -24.31
CA PHE A 255 -5.97 18.92 -24.08
C PHE A 255 -5.86 19.71 -25.38
#